data_AF-A0A815VMM1-F1
#
_entry.id   AF-A0A815VMM1-F1
#
_cell.length_a   1.000
_cell.length_b   1.000
_cell.length_c   1.000
_cell.angle_alpha   90.00
_cell.angle_beta   90.00
_cell.angle_gamma   90.00
#
_symmetry.space_group_name_H-M   'P 1'
#
loop_
_entity.id
_entity.type
_entity.pdbx_description
1 polymer ?
#
loop_
_entity_poly.entity_id
_entity_poly.type
_entity_poly.pdbx_seq_one_letter_code
_entity_poly.pdbx_strand_id
1 'polypeptide(L)'
;TQHEKILHGLVIDIVLVQYGRLEEADALIEQLQRDKDPILRRSAMYTVAMAYCGTGNNAAVRKLLHVAVSDVNDDVRRSIVESLGFLMFL
;
A
#
# COMPACT_ATOMS: atom_id res chain seq x y z
N THR A 1 -6.56 18.76 -9.38
CA THR A 1 -7.48 19.82 -8.86
C THR A 1 -7.41 19.89 -7.33
N GLN A 2 -8.01 20.87 -6.65
CA GLN A 2 -7.92 21.00 -5.18
C GLN A 2 -8.41 19.73 -4.44
N HIS A 3 -9.35 19.00 -5.03
CA HIS A 3 -9.86 17.73 -4.50
C HIS A 3 -8.83 16.58 -4.51
N GLU A 4 -7.94 16.49 -5.50
CA GLU A 4 -6.88 15.46 -5.49
C GLU A 4 -5.95 15.62 -4.31
N LYS A 5 -5.58 16.86 -3.95
CA LYS A 5 -4.70 17.11 -2.80
C LYS A 5 -5.33 16.70 -1.48
N ILE A 6 -6.63 16.94 -1.31
CA ILE A 6 -7.38 16.54 -0.13
C ILE A 6 -7.50 15.01 -0.07
N LEU A 7 -7.84 14.38 -1.19
CA LEU A 7 -7.92 12.93 -1.29
C LEU A 7 -6.57 12.28 -0.94
N HIS A 8 -5.49 12.81 -1.48
CA HIS A 8 -4.15 12.28 -1.26
C HIS A 8 -3.70 12.42 0.20
N GLY A 9 -4.06 13.53 0.87
CA GLY A 9 -3.82 13.70 2.31
C GLY A 9 -4.60 12.69 3.15
N LEU A 10 -5.92 12.57 2.94
CA LEU A 10 -6.79 11.63 3.66
C LEU A 10 -6.32 10.19 3.52
N VAL A 11 -5.84 9.85 2.34
CA VAL A 11 -5.37 8.50 2.01
C VAL A 11 -4.09 8.15 2.78
N ILE A 12 -3.17 9.12 2.99
CA ILE A 12 -1.98 8.93 3.81
C ILE A 12 -2.37 8.77 5.29
N ASP A 13 -3.36 9.53 5.76
CA ASP A 13 -3.86 9.39 7.14
C ASP A 13 -4.41 7.99 7.40
N ILE A 14 -5.21 7.45 6.48
CA ILE A 14 -5.74 6.07 6.56
C ILE A 14 -4.59 5.05 6.62
N VAL A 15 -3.54 5.22 5.81
CA VAL A 15 -2.37 4.33 5.80
C VAL A 15 -1.66 4.34 7.16
N LEU A 16 -1.48 5.50 7.77
CA LEU A 16 -0.80 5.67 9.06
C LEU A 16 -1.55 4.98 10.21
N VAL A 17 -2.89 5.03 10.20
CA VAL A 17 -3.73 4.36 11.21
C VAL A 17 -3.57 2.83 11.17
N GLN A 18 -3.16 2.27 10.03
CA GLN A 18 -3.01 0.82 9.86
C GLN A 18 -1.66 0.26 10.35
N TYR A 19 -0.80 1.09 10.93
CA TYR A 19 0.51 0.65 11.40
C TYR A 19 0.42 -0.49 12.43
N GLY A 20 1.09 -1.61 12.14
CA GLY A 20 1.15 -2.78 13.05
C GLY A 20 -0.14 -3.58 13.19
N ARG A 21 -1.17 -3.30 12.38
CA ARG A 21 -2.46 -4.02 12.41
C ARG A 21 -2.46 -5.38 11.72
N LEU A 22 -1.39 -5.70 10.96
CA LEU A 22 -1.22 -7.00 10.28
C LEU A 22 -2.48 -7.40 9.48
N GLU A 23 -2.99 -8.61 9.74
CA GLU A 23 -4.12 -9.22 9.02
C GLU A 23 -5.43 -8.42 9.14
N GLU A 24 -5.60 -7.59 10.18
CA GLU A 24 -6.79 -6.73 10.28
C GLU A 24 -6.84 -5.66 9.18
N ALA A 25 -5.70 -5.33 8.57
CA ALA A 25 -5.62 -4.38 7.47
C ALA A 25 -5.93 -5.01 6.11
N ASP A 26 -5.98 -6.34 5.98
CA ASP A 26 -6.07 -7.02 4.69
C ASP A 26 -7.36 -6.70 3.93
N ALA A 27 -8.49 -6.61 4.64
CA ALA A 27 -9.77 -6.27 4.03
C ALA A 27 -9.74 -4.87 3.40
N LEU A 28 -9.12 -3.91 4.08
CA LEU A 28 -8.97 -2.54 3.58
C LEU A 28 -7.99 -2.49 2.40
N ILE A 29 -6.88 -3.23 2.48
CA ILE A 29 -5.90 -3.33 1.40
C ILE A 29 -6.55 -3.86 0.12
N GLU A 30 -7.34 -4.93 0.22
CA GLU A 30 -8.03 -5.50 -0.94
C GLU A 30 -9.06 -4.54 -1.54
N GLN A 31 -9.76 -3.78 -0.70
CA GLN A 31 -10.72 -2.78 -1.16
C GLN A 31 -10.00 -1.67 -1.95
N LEU A 32 -8.91 -1.12 -1.41
CA LEU A 32 -8.14 -0.05 -2.04
C LEU A 32 -7.44 -0.51 -3.33
N GLN A 33 -6.95 -1.74 -3.36
CA GLN A 33 -6.26 -2.31 -4.52
C GLN A 33 -7.18 -2.52 -5.74
N ARG A 34 -8.48 -2.77 -5.51
CA ARG A 34 -9.47 -2.97 -6.60
C ARG A 34 -9.97 -1.67 -7.21
N ASP A 35 -9.58 -0.52 -6.67
CA ASP A 35 -10.04 0.77 -7.16
C ASP A 35 -9.44 1.11 -8.54
N LYS A 36 -10.20 1.85 -9.35
CA LYS A 36 -9.73 2.34 -10.65
C LYS A 36 -8.76 3.50 -10.50
N ASP A 37 -8.85 4.25 -9.40
CA ASP A 37 -7.97 5.38 -9.12
C ASP A 37 -6.56 4.90 -8.73
N PRO A 38 -5.52 5.26 -9.50
CA PRO A 38 -4.14 4.91 -9.17
C PRO A 38 -3.67 5.49 -7.83
N ILE A 39 -4.24 6.59 -7.33
CA ILE A 39 -3.90 7.17 -6.02
C ILE A 39 -4.30 6.21 -4.89
N LEU A 40 -5.49 5.60 -5.01
CA LEU A 40 -6.00 4.62 -4.04
C LEU A 40 -5.28 3.28 -4.15
N ARG A 41 -4.91 2.83 -5.36
CA ARG A 41 -4.08 1.62 -5.50
C ARG A 41 -2.69 1.81 -4.92
N ARG A 42 -2.08 2.99 -5.13
CA ARG A 42 -0.79 3.33 -4.52
C ARG A 42 -0.87 3.29 -3.00
N SER A 43 -1.96 3.81 -2.42
CA SER A 43 -2.10 3.82 -0.97
C SER A 43 -2.31 2.44 -0.39
N ALA A 44 -2.99 1.53 -1.09
CA ALA A 44 -3.05 0.13 -0.71
C ALA A 44 -1.64 -0.45 -0.51
N MET A 45 -0.67 -0.09 -1.36
CA MET A 45 0.71 -0.55 -1.24
C MET A 45 1.40 -0.01 0.02
N TYR A 46 1.21 1.28 0.32
CA TYR A 46 1.72 1.86 1.55
C TYR A 46 1.00 1.31 2.80
N THR A 47 -0.30 0.98 2.71
CA THR A 47 -1.04 0.32 3.80
C THR A 47 -0.46 -1.06 4.08
N VAL A 48 -0.11 -1.84 3.05
CA VAL A 48 0.61 -3.12 3.22
C VAL A 48 1.94 -2.90 3.93
N ALA A 49 2.72 -1.90 3.49
CA ALA A 49 4.01 -1.57 4.07
C ALA A 49 3.90 -1.24 5.57
N MET A 50 2.92 -0.42 5.95
CA MET A 50 2.73 0.03 7.33
C MET A 50 2.12 -1.05 8.21
N ALA A 51 1.17 -1.84 7.69
CA ALA A 51 0.55 -2.93 8.43
C ALA A 51 1.54 -4.02 8.80
N TYR A 52 2.49 -4.32 7.92
CA TYR A 52 3.48 -5.39 8.06
C TYR A 52 4.92 -4.90 8.26
N CYS A 53 5.11 -3.62 8.63
CA CYS A 53 6.42 -3.01 8.84
C CYS A 53 7.26 -3.84 9.83
N GLY A 54 8.49 -4.19 9.45
CA GLY A 54 9.43 -4.96 10.30
C GLY A 54 9.06 -6.41 10.58
N THR A 55 7.99 -6.95 9.98
CA THR A 55 7.59 -8.35 10.20
C THR A 55 8.27 -9.35 9.27
N GLY A 56 8.74 -8.91 8.09
CA GLY A 56 9.28 -9.79 7.06
C GLY A 56 8.26 -10.81 6.51
N ASN A 57 6.96 -10.50 6.58
CA ASN A 57 5.91 -11.44 6.17
C ASN A 57 6.00 -11.78 4.65
N ASN A 58 6.29 -13.05 4.35
CA ASN A 58 6.41 -13.55 2.98
C ASN A 58 5.12 -13.42 2.16
N ALA A 59 3.94 -13.48 2.79
CA ALA A 59 2.67 -13.29 2.11
C ALA A 59 2.50 -11.85 1.62
N ALA A 60 2.85 -10.87 2.47
CA ALA A 60 2.82 -9.45 2.11
C ALA A 60 3.82 -9.12 1.00
N VAL A 61 5.04 -9.67 1.06
CA VAL A 61 6.06 -9.52 0.00
C VAL A 61 5.57 -10.09 -1.33
N ARG A 62 4.99 -11.30 -1.33
CA ARG A 62 4.44 -11.90 -2.56
C ARG A 62 3.28 -11.09 -3.13
N LYS A 63 2.40 -10.57 -2.28
CA LYS A 63 1.28 -9.71 -2.69
C LYS A 63 1.81 -8.45 -3.37
N LEU A 64 2.76 -7.74 -2.75
CA LEU A 64 3.41 -6.57 -3.34
C LEU A 64 4.05 -6.88 -4.69
N LEU A 65 4.84 -7.95 -4.81
CA LEU A 65 5.47 -8.34 -6.07
C LEU A 65 4.46 -8.69 -7.17
N HIS A 66 3.36 -9.35 -6.81
CA HIS A 66 2.29 -9.66 -7.77
C HIS A 66 1.64 -8.38 -8.32
N VAL A 67 1.39 -7.40 -7.46
CA VAL A 67 0.85 -6.09 -7.88
C VAL A 67 1.86 -5.31 -8.72
N ALA A 68 3.15 -5.40 -8.40
CA ALA A 68 4.19 -4.70 -9.15
C ALA A 68 4.27 -5.14 -10.61
N VAL A 69 3.95 -6.39 -10.92
CA VAL A 69 3.95 -6.92 -12.29
C VAL A 69 2.61 -6.71 -13.00
N SER A 70 1.51 -6.60 -12.24
CA SER A 70 0.15 -6.51 -12.81
C SER A 70 -0.38 -5.09 -12.96
N ASP A 71 0.11 -4.11 -12.19
CA ASP A 71 -0.33 -2.72 -12.31
C ASP A 71 0.35 -2.02 -13.50
N VAL A 72 -0.45 -1.27 -14.26
CA VAL A 72 0.00 -0.53 -15.44
C VAL A 72 0.59 0.84 -15.10
N ASN A 73 0.37 1.34 -13.87
CA ASN A 73 0.79 2.67 -13.46
C ASN A 73 2.20 2.66 -12.84
N ASP A 74 3.12 3.43 -13.44
CA ASP A 74 4.52 3.52 -12.99
C ASP A 74 4.68 4.02 -11.54
N ASP A 75 3.82 4.93 -11.07
CA ASP A 75 3.87 5.46 -9.70
C ASP A 75 3.47 4.40 -8.67
N VAL A 76 2.50 3.55 -9.00
CA VAL A 76 2.09 2.41 -8.16
C VAL A 76 3.22 1.38 -8.10
N ARG A 77 3.88 1.09 -9.23
CA ARG A 77 5.03 0.17 -9.23
C ARG A 77 6.19 0.70 -8.40
N ARG A 78 6.44 2.02 -8.44
CA ARG A 78 7.50 2.66 -7.64
C ARG A 78 7.22 2.58 -6.14
N SER A 79 5.98 2.85 -5.73
CA SER A 79 5.60 2.77 -4.32
C SER A 79 5.73 1.37 -3.73
N ILE A 80 5.60 0.33 -4.56
CA ILE A 80 5.81 -1.06 -4.13
C ILE A 80 7.26 -1.32 -3.75
N VAL A 81 8.21 -0.83 -4.55
CA VAL A 81 9.64 -0.99 -4.26
C VAL A 81 10.01 -0.25 -2.97
N GLU A 82 9.45 0.94 -2.75
CA GLU A 82 9.59 1.68 -1.49
C GLU A 82 8.98 0.90 -0.32
N SER A 83 7.78 0.35 -0.51
CA SER A 83 7.03 -0.44 0.49
C SER A 83 7.76 -1.71 0.92
N LEU A 84 8.45 -2.37 -0.01
CA LEU A 84 9.28 -3.54 0.29
C LEU A 84 10.43 -3.19 1.25
N GLY A 85 11.00 -1.98 1.13
CA GLY A 85 12.01 -1.48 2.05
C GLY A 85 11.52 -1.43 3.50
N PHE A 86 10.31 -0.93 3.72
CA PHE A 86 9.70 -0.88 5.06
C PHE A 86 9.35 -2.28 5.61
N LEU A 87 8.98 -3.23 4.75
CA LEU A 87 8.63 -4.59 5.14
C LEU A 87 9.86 -5.44 5.54
N MET A 88 11.00 -5.18 4.92
CA MET A 88 12.27 -5.91 5.14
C MET A 88 13.24 -5.17 6.07
N PHE A 89 12.89 -3.98 6.56
CA PHE A 89 13.73 -3.25 7.51
C PHE A 89 13.79 -4.01 8.84
N LEU A 90 15.01 -4.34 9.28
CA LEU A 90 15.33 -4.98 10.55
C LEU A 90 16.20 -4.05 11.39
#